data_AF-A0A373W9C1-F1
#
_entry.id   AF-A0A373W9C1-F1
#
_cell.length_a   1.000
_cell.length_b   1.000
_cell.length_c   1.000
_cell.angle_alpha   90.00
_cell.angle_beta   90.00
_cell.angle_gamma   90.00
#
_symmetry.space_group_name_H-M   'P 1'
#
loop_
_entity.id
_entity.type
_entity.pdbx_description
1 polymer ?
#
loop_
_entity_poly.entity_id
_entity_poly.type
_entity_poly.pdbx_seq_one_letter_code
_entity_poly.pdbx_strand_id
1 'polypeptide(L)' 'MKRSVTVNVNEEKLSAIKMYLEQKSTTLAAELDKYIEQLYSKVVPQNVRDFIDMMSDRKPARKQKITAPAETEKLSEQ' A
#
# COMPACT_ATOMS: atom_id res chain seq x y z
N MET A 1 -3.61 3.48 -3.92
CA MET A 1 -4.67 4.52 -3.81
C MET A 1 -5.15 4.53 -2.37
N LYS A 2 -5.27 5.70 -1.71
CA LYS A 2 -5.80 5.79 -0.34
C LYS A 2 -7.31 6.05 -0.38
N ARG A 3 -8.09 5.42 0.50
CA ARG A 3 -9.53 5.68 0.69
C ARG A 3 -9.75 6.23 2.10
N SER A 4 -10.74 7.11 2.25
CA SER A 4 -11.13 7.71 3.54
C SER A 4 -12.38 7.03 4.10
N VAL A 5 -12.42 6.85 5.42
CA VAL A 5 -13.59 6.38 6.17
C VAL A 5 -13.92 7.45 7.22
N THR A 6 -15.17 7.86 7.30
CA THR A 6 -15.65 8.82 8.31
C THR A 6 -16.27 8.05 9.48
N VAL A 7 -15.90 8.40 10.71
CA VAL A 7 -16.43 7.80 11.93
C VAL A 7 -17.02 8.90 12.81
N ASN A 8 -18.26 8.70 13.26
CA ASN A 8 -18.94 9.65 14.14
C ASN A 8 -18.73 9.23 15.60
N VAL A 9 -18.33 10.18 16.44
CA VAL A 9 -18.10 9.98 17.87
C VAL A 9 -18.74 11.13 18.64
N ASN A 10 -19.26 10.86 19.83
CA ASN A 10 -19.75 11.90 20.74
C ASN A 10 -18.61 12.88 21.09
N GLU A 11 -18.95 14.17 21.18
CA GLU A 11 -17.99 15.26 21.36
C GLU A 11 -17.21 15.17 22.69
N GLU A 12 -17.88 14.82 23.79
CA GLU A 12 -17.25 14.71 25.11
C GLU A 12 -16.24 13.56 25.12
N LYS A 13 -16.61 12.42 24.54
CA LYS A 13 -15.70 11.27 24.38
C LYS A 13 -14.51 11.62 23.50
N LEU A 14 -14.74 12.34 22.40
CA LEU A 14 -13.66 12.77 21.49
C LEU A 14 -12.69 13.72 22.20
N SER A 15 -13.20 14.66 22.99
CA SER A 15 -12.39 15.60 23.77
C SER A 15 -11.52 14.88 24.80
N ALA A 16 -12.10 13.93 25.54
CA ALA A 16 -11.36 13.10 26.47
C ALA A 16 -10.24 12.31 25.76
N ILE A 17 -10.54 11.67 24.63
CA ILE A 17 -9.54 10.93 23.85
C ILE A 17 -8.39 11.86 23.44
N LYS A 18 -8.68 13.01 22.84
CA LYS A 18 -7.63 13.95 22.41
C LYS A 18 -6.73 14.38 23.55
N MET A 19 -7.30 14.70 24.71
CA MET A 19 -6.55 15.12 25.90
C MET A 19 -5.57 14.04 26.37
N TYR A 20 -6.04 12.79 26.47
CA TYR A 20 -5.19 11.68 26.92
C TYR A 20 -4.14 11.24 25.88
N LEU A 21 -4.41 11.45 24.59
CA LEU A 21 -3.42 11.17 23.54
C LEU A 21 -2.27 12.19 23.57
N GLU A 22 -2.56 13.46 23.84
CA GLU A 22 -1.54 14.50 24.02
C GLU A 22 -0.60 14.19 25.19
N GLN A 23 -1.15 13.70 26.31
CA GLN A 23 -0.35 13.21 27.44
C GLN A 23 0.59 12.06 27.07
N LYS A 24 0.20 11.25 26.08
CA LYS A 24 0.99 10.11 25.57
C LYS A 24 1.87 10.49 24.37
N SER A 25 1.94 11.78 24.03
CA SER A 25 2.68 12.32 22.89
C SER A 25 2.32 11.64 21.56
N THR A 26 1.05 11.27 21.39
CA THR A 26 0.53 10.69 20.16
C THR A 26 -0.68 11.48 19.66
N THR A 27 -1.17 11.16 18.46
CA THR A 27 -2.34 11.80 17.86
C THR A 27 -3.42 10.77 17.59
N LEU A 28 -4.68 11.24 17.52
CA LEU A 28 -5.81 10.38 17.20
C LEU A 28 -5.64 9.68 15.85
N ALA A 29 -5.11 10.39 14.85
CA ALA A 29 -4.83 9.83 13.53
C ALA A 29 -3.82 8.68 13.61
N ALA A 30 -2.69 8.88 14.30
CA ALA A 30 -1.66 7.86 14.43
C ALA A 30 -2.16 6.59 15.13
N GLU A 31 -2.95 6.73 16.19
CA GLU A 31 -3.56 5.58 16.85
C GLU A 31 -4.56 4.87 15.94
N LEU A 32 -5.42 5.62 15.22
CA LEU A 32 -6.38 5.03 14.28
C LEU A 32 -5.69 4.29 13.14
N ASP A 33 -4.63 4.84 12.54
CA ASP A 33 -3.82 4.16 11.53
C ASP A 33 -3.29 2.82 12.07
N LYS A 34 -2.71 2.84 13.28
CA LYS A 34 -2.22 1.63 13.94
C LYS A 34 -3.32 0.60 14.21
N TYR A 35 -4.52 1.04 14.62
CA TYR A 35 -5.65 0.14 14.82
C TYR A 35 -6.16 -0.44 13.49
N ILE A 36 -6.13 0.32 12.40
CA ILE A 36 -6.50 -0.16 11.07
C ILE A 36 -5.52 -1.23 10.59
N GLU A 37 -4.21 -1.05 10.77
CA GLU A 37 -3.20 -2.06 10.43
C GLU A 37 -3.37 -3.36 11.23
N GLN A 38 -3.65 -3.23 12.53
CA GLN A 38 -3.96 -4.37 13.38
C GLN A 38 -5.27 -5.06 12.97
N LEU A 39 -6.29 -4.29 12.60
CA LEU A 39 -7.57 -4.81 12.13
C LEU A 39 -7.36 -5.59 10.83
N TYR A 40 -6.64 -5.03 9.86
CA TYR A 40 -6.28 -5.73 8.63
C TYR A 40 -5.56 -7.05 8.94
N SER A 41 -4.59 -7.02 9.85
CA SER A 41 -3.82 -8.22 10.22
C SER A 41 -4.63 -9.30 10.94
N LYS A 42 -5.62 -8.91 11.76
CA LYS A 42 -6.48 -9.84 12.50
C LYS A 42 -7.61 -10.42 11.66
N VAL A 43 -8.18 -9.61 10.77
CA VAL A 43 -9.41 -9.95 10.04
C VAL A 43 -9.09 -10.57 8.69
N VAL A 44 -7.95 -10.22 8.08
CA VAL A 44 -7.54 -10.75 6.78
C VAL A 44 -6.57 -11.92 6.97
N PRO A 45 -6.93 -13.14 6.52
CA PRO A 45 -6.05 -14.30 6.56
C PRO A 45 -4.71 -14.07 5.85
N GLN A 46 -3.66 -14.76 6.29
CA GLN A 46 -2.30 -14.61 5.75
C GLN A 46 -2.25 -14.75 4.22
N ASN A 47 -2.88 -15.79 3.66
CA ASN A 47 -2.90 -16.05 2.22
C ASN A 47 -3.51 -14.90 1.40
N VAL A 48 -4.49 -14.18 1.96
CA VAL A 48 -5.11 -13.02 1.31
C VAL A 48 -4.20 -11.79 1.40
N ARG A 49 -3.51 -11.60 2.53
CA ARG A 49 -2.51 -10.52 2.67
C ARG A 49 -1.35 -10.69 1.70
N ASP A 50 -0.80 -11.92 1.62
CA ASP A 50 0.29 -12.25 0.69
C ASP A 50 -0.12 -11.99 -0.77
N PHE A 51 -1.38 -12.29 -1.12
CA PHE A 51 -1.92 -12.02 -2.45
C PHE A 51 -2.01 -10.51 -2.76
N ILE A 52 -2.42 -9.71 -1.78
CA ILE A 52 -2.51 -8.24 -1.90
C ILE A 52 -1.11 -7.62 -2.05
N ASP A 53 -0.13 -8.10 -1.28
CA ASP A 53 1.25 -7.65 -1.38
C ASP A 53 1.84 -8.00 -2.75
N MET A 54 1.63 -9.24 -3.22
CA MET A 54 2.07 -9.67 -4.56
C MET A 54 1.42 -8.86 -5.69
N MET A 55 0.14 -8.50 -5.57
CA MET A 55 -0.55 -7.59 -6.52
C MET A 55 0.02 -6.18 -6.48
N SER A 56 0.41 -5.69 -5.30
CA SER A 56 0.98 -4.36 -5.10
C SER A 56 2.40 -4.23 -5.65
N ASP A 57 3.19 -5.31 -5.61
CA ASP A 57 4.54 -5.39 -6.16
C ASP A 57 4.60 -5.63 -7.67
N ARG A 58 3.47 -5.93 -8.33
CA ARG A 58 3.37 -5.90 -9.80
C ARG A 58 3.43 -4.46 -10.29
N LYS A 59 4.61 -3.84 -10.19
CA LYS A 59 5.03 -2.74 -11.08
C LYS A 59 4.72 -3.17 -12.52
N PRO A 60 4.17 -2.27 -13.35
CA PRO A 60 3.92 -2.59 -14.76
C PRO A 60 5.23 -3.14 -15.33
N ALA A 61 5.17 -4.38 -15.84
CA ALA A 61 6.33 -5.04 -16.42
C ALA A 61 7.01 -4.05 -17.36
N ARG A 62 8.22 -3.63 -16.98
CA ARG A 62 9.04 -2.73 -17.80
C ARG A 62 9.17 -3.46 -19.13
N LYS A 63 8.51 -2.93 -20.17
CA LYS A 63 8.47 -3.52 -21.51
C LYS A 63 9.90 -3.93 -21.85
N GLN A 64 10.16 -5.24 -21.91
CA GLN A 64 11.40 -5.74 -22.46
C GLN A 64 11.39 -5.27 -23.91
N LYS A 65 12.16 -4.24 -24.19
CA LYS A 65 12.37 -3.74 -25.53
C LYS A 65 13.14 -4.86 -26.23
N ILE A 66 12.40 -5.70 -26.95
CA ILE A 66 12.97 -6.65 -27.89
C ILE A 66 13.72 -5.78 -28.90
N THR A 67 15.02 -5.63 -28.70
CA THR A 67 15.93 -5.14 -29.72
C THR A 67 15.98 -6.22 -30.77
N ALA A 68 15.31 -5.96 -31.91
CA ALA A 68 15.43 -6.77 -33.11
C ALA A 68 16.91 -6.96 -33.46
N PRO A 69 17.37 -8.18 -33.77
CA PRO A 69 18.70 -8.37 -34.34
C PRO A 69 18.75 -7.68 -35.71
N ALA A 70 19.73 -6.79 -35.86
CA ALA A 70 20.05 -6.18 -37.13
C ALA A 70 20.58 -7.25 -38.08
N GLU A 71 19.78 -7.63 -39.08
CA GLU A 71 20.26 -8.37 -40.24
C GLU A 71 21.25 -7.49 -41.00
N THR A 72 22.53 -7.69 -40.73
CA THR A 72 23.64 -7.13 -41.50
C THR A 72 24.31 -8.31 -42.20
N GLU A 73 23.69 -8.82 -43.25
CA GLU A 73 24.33 -9.78 -44.14
C GLU A 73 24.87 -9.04 -45.37
N LYS A 74 26.10 -8.54 -45.23
CA LYS A 74 27.02 -8.35 -46.36
C LYS A 74 27.87 -9.62 -46.45
N LEU A 75 27.74 -10.40 -47.52
CA LEU A 75 28.81 -11.21 -48.12
C LEU A 75 28.33 -11.63 -49.53
N SER A 76 28.80 -11.01 -50.61
CA SER A 76 30.03 -11.31 -51.39
C SER A 76 29.93 -12.57 -52.25
N GLU A 77 30.17 -12.38 -53.55
CA GLU A 77 30.59 -13.34 -54.59
C GLU A 77 29.56 -14.44 -54.95
N GLN A 78 29.17 -14.61 -56.21
CA GLN A 78 29.99 -14.87 -57.39
C GLN A 78 29.17 -14.67 -58.68
#